data_AF-A0A7V3ELL1-F1
#
_entry.id   AF-A0A7V3ELL1-F1
#
_cell.length_a   1.000
_cell.length_b   1.000
_cell.length_c   1.000
_cell.angle_alpha   90.00
_cell.angle_beta   90.00
_cell.angle_gamma   90.00
#
_symmetry.space_group_name_H-M   'P 1'
#
loop_
_entity.id
_entity.type
_entity.pdbx_description
1 polymer ?
#
loop_
_entity_poly.entity_id
_entity_poly.type
_entity_poly.pdbx_seq_one_letter_code
_entity_poly.pdbx_strand_id
1 'polypeptide(L)'
;MGIPVKATCSECMTIHYPKLEFGQENIRCPACGHSMKNLPEGELNEMDLAMKGQRTNQIISLVAFLIGAGGFLYWAMGPVWIYGVGEKPTDPMSEYGWFALFCVMMLVSLVFGALGSRRRYIIEF
;
A
#
# COMPACT_ATOMS: atom_id res chain seq x y z
N MET A 1 -2.15 -8.41 -20.31
CA MET A 1 -2.36 -8.37 -18.84
C MET A 1 -3.41 -7.32 -18.57
N GLY A 2 -4.51 -7.67 -17.89
CA GLY A 2 -5.62 -6.73 -17.65
C GLY A 2 -5.52 -6.00 -16.31
N ILE A 3 -5.91 -4.73 -16.29
CA ILE A 3 -5.89 -3.89 -15.11
C ILE A 3 -7.27 -3.97 -14.42
N PRO A 4 -7.37 -4.46 -13.17
CA PRO A 4 -8.63 -4.45 -12.45
C PRO A 4 -8.91 -3.01 -11.99
N VAL A 5 -9.97 -2.41 -12.51
CA VAL A 5 -10.44 -1.10 -12.07
C VAL A 5 -11.85 -1.20 -11.50
N LYS A 6 -12.17 -0.31 -10.58
CA LYS A 6 -13.54 -0.14 -10.09
C LYS A 6 -14.25 0.79 -11.08
N ALA A 7 -15.13 0.22 -11.89
CA ALA A 7 -15.95 0.92 -12.86
C ALA A 7 -17.36 1.08 -12.31
N THR A 8 -17.91 2.30 -12.36
CA THR A 8 -19.34 2.52 -12.09
C THR A 8 -20.02 2.82 -13.42
N CYS A 9 -21.12 2.13 -13.70
CA CYS A 9 -21.98 2.38 -14.86
C CYS A 9 -22.89 3.60 -14.62
N SER A 10 -22.89 4.59 -15.49
CA SER A 10 -23.67 5.85 -15.35
C SER A 10 -25.15 5.64 -15.54
N GLU A 11 -25.55 4.67 -16.37
CA GLU A 11 -26.96 4.33 -16.58
C GLU A 11 -27.54 3.51 -15.42
N CYS A 12 -26.75 2.59 -14.88
CA CYS A 12 -27.24 1.55 -13.98
C CYS A 12 -26.73 1.68 -12.54
N MET A 13 -25.80 2.62 -12.29
CA MET A 13 -25.12 2.91 -11.02
C MET A 13 -24.54 1.69 -10.31
N THR A 14 -24.43 0.56 -11.01
CA THR A 14 -23.84 -0.66 -10.49
C THR A 14 -22.33 -0.59 -10.61
N ILE A 15 -21.69 -0.93 -9.50
CA ILE A 15 -20.24 -1.00 -9.40
C ILE A 15 -19.79 -2.37 -9.91
N HIS A 16 -18.93 -2.37 -10.92
CA HIS A 16 -18.32 -3.56 -11.48
C HIS A 16 -16.79 -3.49 -11.39
N TYR A 17 -16.16 -4.66 -11.40
CA TYR A 17 -14.70 -4.81 -11.39
C TYR A 17 -14.23 -5.41 -12.72
N PRO A 18 -14.43 -4.72 -13.87
CA PRO A 18 -13.92 -5.22 -15.13
C PRO A 18 -12.39 -5.26 -15.11
N LYS A 19 -11.82 -6.29 -15.75
CA LYS A 19 -10.40 -6.29 -16.11
C LYS A 19 -10.28 -5.57 -17.44
N LEU A 20 -9.71 -4.37 -17.45
CA LEU A 20 -9.44 -3.64 -18.68
C LEU A 20 -8.22 -4.25 -19.36
N GLU A 21 -8.42 -4.81 -20.54
CA GLU A 21 -7.33 -5.31 -21.39
C GLU A 21 -6.87 -4.20 -22.34
N PHE A 22 -5.55 -4.12 -22.54
CA PHE A 22 -4.96 -3.25 -23.56
C PHE A 22 -5.50 -3.64 -24.94
N GLY A 23 -5.96 -2.66 -25.72
CA GLY A 23 -6.52 -2.86 -27.06
C GLY A 23 -8.02 -3.20 -27.13
N GLN A 24 -8.74 -3.29 -26.01
CA GLN A 24 -10.21 -3.39 -26.07
C GLN A 24 -10.82 -2.02 -26.38
N GLU A 25 -11.52 -1.86 -27.51
CA GLU A 25 -12.16 -0.58 -27.86
C GLU A 25 -13.42 -0.28 -27.03
N ASN A 26 -14.11 -1.32 -26.54
CA ASN A 26 -15.40 -1.17 -25.86
C ASN A 26 -15.52 -2.07 -24.63
N ILE A 27 -15.92 -1.49 -23.50
CA ILE A 27 -16.29 -2.19 -22.27
C ILE A 27 -17.81 -2.35 -22.29
N ARG A 28 -18.32 -3.59 -22.19
CA ARG A 28 -19.76 -3.83 -22.04
C ARG A 28 -20.12 -3.97 -20.57
N CYS A 29 -21.13 -3.23 -20.13
CA CYS A 29 -21.71 -3.41 -18.81
C CYS A 29 -22.45 -4.76 -18.74
N PRO A 30 -22.16 -5.65 -17.77
CA PRO A 30 -22.84 -6.94 -17.65
C PRO A 30 -24.30 -6.81 -17.16
N ALA A 31 -24.67 -5.67 -16.55
CA ALA A 31 -26.01 -5.44 -16.02
C ALA A 31 -26.97 -4.85 -17.07
N CYS A 32 -26.55 -3.82 -17.81
CA CYS A 32 -27.41 -3.15 -18.82
C CYS A 32 -27.04 -3.47 -20.27
N GLY A 33 -25.92 -4.16 -20.53
CA GLY A 33 -25.45 -4.48 -21.88
C GLY A 33 -24.91 -3.29 -22.67
N HIS A 34 -24.91 -2.08 -22.09
CA HIS A 34 -24.43 -0.87 -22.75
C HIS A 34 -22.91 -0.97 -23.00
N SER A 35 -22.49 -0.66 -24.23
CA SER A 35 -21.08 -0.64 -24.62
C SER A 35 -20.55 0.78 -24.53
N MET A 36 -19.55 1.00 -23.69
CA MET A 36 -18.86 2.29 -23.57
C MET A 36 -17.44 2.19 -24.10
N LYS A 37 -16.94 3.29 -24.68
CA LYS A 37 -15.59 3.36 -25.23
C LYS A 37 -14.58 3.21 -24.09
N ASN A 38 -13.60 2.33 -24.26
CA ASN A 38 -12.55 2.12 -23.26
C ASN A 38 -11.64 3.37 -23.14
N LEU A 39 -10.94 3.52 -22.01
CA LEU A 39 -9.95 4.59 -21.85
C LEU A 39 -8.85 4.46 -22.91
N PRO A 40 -8.31 5.58 -23.40
CA PRO A 40 -7.15 5.55 -24.28
C PRO A 40 -5.97 4.84 -23.60
N GLU A 41 -5.19 4.10 -24.39
CA GLU A 41 -4.07 3.26 -23.88
C GLU A 41 -3.05 4.04 -23.03
N GLY A 42 -2.89 5.35 -23.30
CA GLY A 42 -2.04 6.24 -22.51
C GLY A 42 -2.50 6.35 -21.05
N GLU A 43 -3.80 6.54 -20.81
CA GLU A 43 -4.36 6.65 -19.45
C GLU A 43 -4.30 5.30 -18.72
N LEU A 44 -4.56 4.19 -19.42
CA LEU A 44 -4.41 2.83 -18.88
C LEU A 44 -2.97 2.55 -18.40
N ASN A 45 -1.97 2.99 -19.15
CA ASN A 45 -0.57 2.80 -18.79
C ASN A 45 -0.18 3.65 -17.55
N GLU A 46 -0.67 4.89 -17.46
CA GLU A 46 -0.49 5.73 -16.27
C GLU A 46 -1.14 5.11 -15.02
N MET A 47 -2.33 4.51 -15.19
CA MET A 47 -3.01 3.80 -14.10
C MET A 47 -2.24 2.55 -13.64
N ASP A 48 -1.69 1.75 -14.57
CA ASP A 48 -0.86 0.59 -14.23
C ASP A 48 0.41 0.99 -13.47
N LEU A 49 1.11 2.02 -13.96
CA LEU A 49 2.31 2.55 -13.33
C LEU A 49 2.00 3.10 -11.93
N ALA A 50 0.89 3.81 -11.77
CA ALA A 50 0.46 4.31 -10.47
C ALA A 50 0.10 3.17 -9.50
N MET A 51 -0.63 2.13 -9.95
CA MET A 51 -0.97 0.99 -9.10
C MET A 51 0.27 0.15 -8.72
N LYS A 52 1.23 -0.01 -9.62
CA LYS A 52 2.53 -0.63 -9.30
C LYS A 52 3.28 0.19 -8.26
N GLY A 53 3.36 1.52 -8.44
CA GLY A 53 3.98 2.42 -7.46
C GLY A 53 3.31 2.34 -6.08
N GLN A 54 1.98 2.24 -6.03
CA GLN A 54 1.24 2.07 -4.78
C GLN A 54 1.55 0.73 -4.09
N ARG A 55 1.56 -0.37 -4.84
CA ARG A 55 1.92 -1.69 -4.27
C ARG A 55 3.33 -1.65 -3.70
N THR A 56 4.29 -1.08 -4.42
CA THR A 56 5.66 -0.94 -3.92
C THR A 56 5.72 -0.09 -2.65
N ASN A 57 5.03 1.05 -2.61
CA ASN A 57 4.97 1.91 -1.43
C ASN A 57 4.30 1.22 -0.23
N GLN A 58 3.24 0.43 -0.46
CA GLN A 58 2.61 -0.39 0.58
C GLN A 58 3.55 -1.46 1.11
N ILE A 59 4.29 -2.15 0.24
CA ILE A 59 5.29 -3.15 0.63
C ILE A 59 6.40 -2.50 1.46
N ILE A 60 6.94 -1.37 1.02
CA ILE A 60 7.96 -0.62 1.76
C ILE A 60 7.44 -0.20 3.14
N SER A 61 6.21 0.32 3.20
CA SER A 61 5.56 0.71 4.46
C SER A 61 5.44 -0.48 5.43
N LEU A 62 5.02 -1.65 4.92
CA LEU A 62 4.88 -2.87 5.71
C LEU A 62 6.24 -3.39 6.21
N VAL A 63 7.27 -3.41 5.35
CA VAL A 63 8.62 -3.84 5.72
C VAL A 63 9.22 -2.91 6.78
N ALA A 64 9.10 -1.60 6.60
CA ALA A 64 9.55 -0.62 7.59
C ALA A 64 8.81 -0.80 8.93
N PHE A 65 7.53 -1.18 8.90
CA PHE A 65 6.75 -1.40 10.12
C PHE A 65 7.23 -2.65 10.86
N LEU A 66 7.53 -3.73 10.14
CA LEU A 66 8.08 -4.95 10.72
C LEU A 66 9.46 -4.73 11.35
N ILE A 67 10.33 -3.97 10.68
CA ILE A 67 11.65 -3.60 11.22
C ILE A 67 11.49 -2.74 12.48
N GLY A 68 10.61 -1.74 12.43
CA GLY A 68 10.28 -0.91 13.59
C GLY A 68 9.76 -1.75 14.76
N ALA A 69 8.75 -2.60 14.53
CA ALA A 69 8.18 -3.47 15.55
C ALA A 69 9.22 -4.43 16.15
N GLY A 70 10.12 -4.98 15.31
CA GLY A 70 11.24 -5.80 15.77
C GLY A 70 12.22 -5.02 16.65
N GLY A 71 12.58 -3.79 16.26
CA GLY A 71 13.42 -2.90 17.06
C GLY A 71 12.77 -2.52 18.40
N PHE A 72 11.44 -2.30 18.42
CA PHE A 72 10.70 -2.05 19.64
C PHE A 72 10.64 -3.27 20.56
N LEU A 73 10.39 -4.47 20.01
CA LEU A 73 10.41 -5.72 20.78
C LEU A 73 11.80 -5.99 21.37
N TYR A 74 12.86 -5.74 20.60
CA TYR A 74 14.23 -5.85 21.08
C TYR A 74 14.52 -4.82 22.17
N TRP A 75 14.05 -3.57 22.05
CA TRP A 75 14.20 -2.57 23.09
C TRP A 75 13.42 -2.92 24.37
N ALA A 76 12.15 -3.32 24.24
CA ALA A 76 11.25 -3.56 25.36
C ALA A 76 11.55 -4.87 26.10
N MET A 77 11.94 -5.92 25.36
CA MET A 77 12.14 -7.25 25.91
C MET A 77 13.58 -7.75 25.78
N GLY A 78 14.37 -7.29 24.80
CA GLY A 78 15.74 -7.75 24.58
C GLY A 78 16.63 -7.79 25.84
N PRO A 79 16.58 -6.80 26.75
CA PRO A 79 17.31 -6.87 28.01
C PRO A 79 16.96 -8.10 28.85
N VAL A 80 15.67 -8.45 28.93
CA VAL A 80 15.17 -9.61 29.67
C VAL A 80 15.59 -10.92 29.02
N TRP A 81 15.66 -10.99 27.69
CA TRP A 81 16.00 -12.21 26.95
C TRP A 81 17.51 -12.47 26.91
N ILE A 82 18.34 -11.42 26.95
CA ILE A 82 19.79 -11.51 26.77
C ILE A 82 20.52 -11.51 28.12
N TYR A 83 20.10 -10.66 29.06
CA TYR A 83 20.80 -10.46 30.33
C TYR A 83 20.05 -11.04 31.54
N GLY A 84 18.82 -11.52 31.37
CA GLY A 84 17.99 -12.04 32.45
C GLY A 84 17.24 -10.94 33.23
N VAL A 85 16.37 -11.36 34.14
CA VAL A 85 15.48 -10.44 34.88
C VAL A 85 16.31 -9.61 35.88
N GLY A 86 16.49 -8.32 35.61
CA GLY A 86 17.08 -7.36 36.55
C GLY A 86 18.42 -6.75 36.12
N GLU A 87 19.05 -7.29 35.07
CA GLU A 87 20.26 -6.71 34.48
C GLU A 87 19.88 -5.84 33.29
N LYS A 88 20.09 -4.52 33.40
CA LYS A 88 19.96 -3.60 32.28
C LYS A 88 21.32 -3.38 31.64
N PRO A 89 21.41 -3.31 30.30
CA PRO A 89 22.65 -2.91 29.64
C PRO A 89 23.03 -1.50 30.13
N THR A 90 24.25 -1.36 30.63
CA THR A 90 24.79 -0.11 31.20
C THR A 90 25.07 0.97 30.14
N ASP A 91 24.94 0.62 28.85
CA ASP A 91 25.31 1.51 27.76
C ASP A 91 24.09 2.30 27.27
N PRO A 92 24.02 3.62 27.52
CA PRO A 92 22.88 4.46 27.13
C PRO A 92 22.67 4.47 25.61
N MET A 93 23.72 4.21 24.83
CA MET A 93 23.65 4.12 23.38
C MET A 93 22.80 2.94 22.90
N SER A 94 22.72 1.85 23.67
CA SER A 94 21.88 0.70 23.34
C SER A 94 20.40 0.97 23.63
N GLU A 95 20.06 1.59 24.77
CA GLU A 95 18.66 1.85 25.14
C GLU A 95 18.03 2.92 24.24
N TYR A 96 18.69 4.06 24.03
CA TYR A 96 18.10 5.13 23.23
C TYR A 96 18.25 4.91 21.72
N GLY A 97 19.23 4.12 21.28
CA GLY A 97 19.47 3.83 19.86
C GLY A 97 18.34 3.02 19.22
N TRP A 98 17.88 1.95 19.89
CA TRP A 98 16.78 1.12 19.38
C TRP A 98 15.44 1.85 19.42
N PHE A 99 15.21 2.69 20.43
CA PHE A 99 14.02 3.53 20.50
C PHE A 99 14.00 4.59 19.40
N ALA A 100 15.12 5.26 19.15
CA ALA A 100 15.25 6.23 18.05
C ALA A 100 15.04 5.56 16.69
N LEU A 101 15.61 4.38 16.47
CA LEU A 101 15.39 3.58 15.26
C LEU A 101 13.91 3.25 15.05
N PHE A 102 13.21 2.82 16.11
CA PHE A 102 11.78 2.57 16.08
C PHE A 102 10.99 3.82 15.65
N CYS A 103 11.25 4.98 16.26
CA CYS A 103 10.58 6.23 15.92
C CYS A 103 10.79 6.63 14.46
N VAL A 104 12.02 6.50 13.94
CA VAL A 104 12.33 6.80 12.54
C VAL A 104 11.61 5.84 11.59
N MET A 105 11.63 4.54 11.87
CA MET A 105 10.98 3.53 11.03
C MET A 105 9.45 3.66 11.04
N MET A 106 8.85 4.00 12.19
CA MET A 106 7.42 4.32 12.28
C MET A 106 7.03 5.53 11.43
N LEU A 107 7.83 6.60 11.47
CA LEU A 107 7.61 7.78 10.63
C LEU A 107 7.67 7.44 9.15
N VAL A 108 8.67 6.64 8.74
CA VAL A 108 8.80 6.15 7.36
C VAL A 108 7.58 5.32 6.97
N SER A 109 7.17 4.35 7.79
CA SER A 109 5.97 3.55 7.54
C SER A 109 4.71 4.40 7.38
N LEU A 110 4.55 5.43 8.21
CA LEU A 110 3.40 6.33 8.19
C LEU A 110 3.39 7.20 6.93
N VAL A 111 4.54 7.76 6.53
CA VAL A 111 4.66 8.57 5.30
C VAL A 111 4.37 7.71 4.06
N PHE A 112 5.00 6.54 3.94
CA PHE A 112 4.78 5.65 2.79
C PHE A 112 3.38 5.02 2.78
N GLY A 113 2.81 4.73 3.96
CA GLY A 113 1.43 4.27 4.10
C GLY A 113 0.42 5.34 3.69
N ALA A 114 0.63 6.60 4.11
CA ALA A 114 -0.20 7.73 3.72
C ALA A 114 -0.14 7.97 2.21
N LEU A 115 1.06 7.95 1.62
CA LEU A 115 1.26 8.08 0.17
C LEU A 115 0.62 6.92 -0.61
N GLY A 116 0.72 5.69 -0.11
CA GLY A 116 0.08 4.52 -0.73
C GLY A 116 -1.46 4.58 -0.69
N SER A 117 -2.05 5.15 0.37
CA SER A 117 -3.51 5.20 0.56
C SER A 117 -4.23 6.25 -0.30
N ARG A 118 -3.52 7.30 -0.76
CA ARG A 118 -4.14 8.51 -1.33
C ARG A 118 -4.68 8.39 -2.77
N ARG A 119 -4.45 7.31 -3.49
CA ARG A 119 -4.90 7.18 -4.90
C ARG A 119 -5.79 5.95 -5.11
N ARG A 120 -7.06 6.03 -4.72
CA ARG A 120 -8.07 5.10 -5.23
C ARG A 120 -8.67 5.74 -6.47
N TYR A 121 -8.30 5.24 -7.63
CA TYR A 121 -8.92 5.64 -8.88
C TYR A 121 -10.36 5.11 -8.90
N ILE A 122 -11.32 6.02 -8.74
CA ILE A 122 -12.73 5.75 -9.03
C ILE A 122 -12.93 6.29 -10.42
N ILE A 123 -13.23 5.40 -11.37
CA ILE A 123 -13.61 5.83 -12.71
C ILE A 123 -15.13 5.79 -12.77
N GLU A 124 -15.71 6.97 -12.94
CA GLU A 124 -17.13 7.16 -13.23
C GLU A 124 -17.27 7.12 -14.76
N PHE A 125 -18.06 6.17 -15.26
CA PHE A 125 -18.32 5.98 -16.70
C PHE A 125 -19.80 6.12 -16.95
#